data_AF-A0A9P7I078-F1
#
_entry.id   AF-A0A9P7I078-F1
#
_cell.length_a   1.000
_cell.length_b   1.000
_cell.length_c   1.000
_cell.angle_alpha   90.00
_cell.angle_beta   90.00
_cell.angle_gamma   90.00
#
_symmetry.space_group_name_H-M   'P 1'
#
loop_
_entity.id
_entity.type
_entity.pdbx_description
1 polymer ?
#
loop_
_entity_poly.entity_id
_entity_poly.type
_entity_poly.pdbx_seq_one_letter_code
_entity_poly.pdbx_strand_id
1 'polypeptide(L)'
;MRYSTLTLLIHIAFSISFVFGTETTMSNRRELVKFKFDTLPPGAVRPTGWLKDQLQLSADGLAGHLFEFYRYVARSTWLGGDWEYSELNEASPYWFNYIVPLAWSLDDARLKSQAKAYLDYVLDHQAEDGWLGPESTRQTRGLWARSLLLFGLTQYAEADPSARDRIVDSMHKFLKLTKSHDYVLEPTELWQYAIDPDSIVVKTSTSAVKNLPNPIFTKDAPPVFLTVDAWKIAWPTDQDTAAWPPIDPVVDKDKKESIKLVPFGSAKLHIAQFPVAKPQ
;
A
#
# COMPACT_ATOMS: atom_id res chain seq x y z
N MET A 1 26.41 53.27 11.45
CA MET A 1 26.79 54.54 10.80
C MET A 1 25.74 54.85 9.73
N ARG A 2 25.06 56.00 9.90
CA ARG A 2 24.24 56.78 8.95
C ARG A 2 22.96 56.16 8.34
N TYR A 3 21.86 56.69 8.87
CA TYR A 3 20.50 56.83 8.33
C TYR A 3 20.44 57.60 7.00
N SER A 4 19.38 57.39 6.22
CA SER A 4 18.60 58.52 5.69
C SER A 4 17.15 58.13 5.39
N THR A 5 16.26 58.96 5.91
CA THR A 5 14.81 58.91 5.90
C THR A 5 14.31 59.84 4.79
N LEU A 6 13.26 59.49 4.06
CA LEU A 6 12.48 60.46 3.29
C LEU A 6 11.00 60.29 3.63
N THR A 7 10.49 61.25 4.41
CA THR A 7 9.10 61.39 4.81
C THR A 7 8.39 62.24 3.77
N LEU A 8 7.33 61.73 3.14
CA LEU A 8 6.33 62.55 2.45
C LEU A 8 4.99 62.33 3.14
N LEU A 9 4.55 63.34 3.89
CA LEU A 9 3.25 63.42 4.55
C LEU A 9 2.23 63.99 3.57
N ILE A 10 1.23 63.19 3.20
CA ILE A 10 -0.03 63.70 2.64
C ILE A 10 -1.14 63.20 3.57
N HIS A 11 -1.75 64.14 4.30
CA HIS A 11 -2.95 63.89 5.11
C HIS A 11 -4.16 63.81 4.17
N ILE A 12 -4.79 62.64 4.09
CA ILE A 12 -6.18 62.50 3.63
C ILE A 12 -6.93 61.80 4.77
N ALA A 13 -7.80 62.56 5.43
CA ALA A 13 -8.72 62.06 6.42
C ALA A 13 -9.92 61.43 5.72
N PHE A 14 -10.21 60.15 5.95
CA PHE A 14 -11.55 59.58 5.78
C PHE A 14 -11.76 58.43 6.79
N SER A 15 -12.74 58.65 7.67
CA SER A 15 -13.52 57.71 8.49
C SER A 15 -13.19 56.21 8.42
N ILE A 16 -12.67 55.67 9.52
CA ILE A 16 -12.56 54.22 9.75
C ILE A 16 -13.90 53.70 10.28
N SER A 17 -14.65 52.99 9.45
CA SER A 17 -15.64 52.02 9.92
C SER A 17 -14.89 50.74 10.30
N PHE A 18 -14.93 50.36 11.57
CA PHE A 18 -14.43 49.06 12.02
C PHE A 18 -15.39 47.97 11.50
N VAL A 19 -15.03 47.35 10.37
CA VAL A 19 -15.55 46.04 10.00
C VAL A 19 -14.65 45.02 10.69
N PHE A 20 -15.16 44.36 11.72
CA PHE A 20 -14.57 43.13 12.22
C PHE A 20 -14.75 42.06 11.14
N GLY A 21 -13.79 42.02 10.21
CA GLY A 21 -13.65 40.90 9.30
C GLY A 21 -13.23 39.69 10.13
N THR A 22 -14.13 38.72 10.27
CA THR A 22 -13.77 37.38 10.69
C THR A 22 -12.71 36.87 9.71
N GLU A 23 -11.46 36.74 10.17
CA GLU A 23 -10.44 35.98 9.47
C GLU A 23 -11.01 34.58 9.22
N THR A 24 -11.51 34.39 8.01
CA THR A 24 -11.90 33.09 7.53
C THR A 24 -10.58 32.40 7.28
N THR A 25 -10.14 31.58 8.24
CA THR A 25 -9.06 30.64 8.03
C THR A 25 -9.44 29.82 6.79
N MET A 26 -8.86 30.16 5.64
CA MET A 26 -8.97 29.34 4.45
C MET A 26 -8.37 27.99 4.81
N SER A 27 -9.25 27.06 5.18
CA SER A 27 -8.94 25.65 5.29
C SER A 27 -8.35 25.26 3.95
N ASN A 28 -7.03 25.12 3.91
CA ASN A 28 -6.27 24.70 2.73
C ASN A 28 -6.50 23.18 2.54
N ARG A 29 -7.76 22.78 2.45
CA ARG A 29 -8.18 21.41 2.19
C ARG A 29 -7.78 21.13 0.74
N ARG A 30 -6.64 20.49 0.57
CA ARG A 30 -6.25 19.87 -0.70
C ARG A 30 -7.36 18.88 -1.05
N GLU A 31 -8.19 19.21 -2.03
CA GLU A 31 -9.14 18.24 -2.58
C GLU A 31 -8.36 17.17 -3.32
N LEU A 32 -8.77 15.91 -3.13
CA LEU A 32 -8.22 14.81 -3.89
C LEU A 32 -8.52 15.03 -5.38
N VAL A 33 -7.53 14.77 -6.23
CA VAL A 33 -7.72 14.80 -7.68
C VAL A 33 -8.77 13.74 -8.03
N LYS A 34 -9.77 14.13 -8.82
CA LYS A 34 -10.81 13.19 -9.25
C LYS A 34 -10.20 12.09 -10.12
N PHE A 35 -10.63 10.85 -9.90
CA PHE A 35 -10.26 9.75 -10.79
C PHE A 35 -10.76 10.03 -12.21
N LYS A 36 -10.02 9.54 -13.21
CA LYS A 36 -10.41 9.64 -14.63
C LYS A 36 -11.61 8.75 -14.97
N PHE A 37 -11.80 7.68 -14.21
CA PHE A 37 -12.88 6.71 -14.38
C PHE A 37 -13.47 6.37 -13.01
N ASP A 38 -14.77 6.10 -12.97
CA ASP A 38 -15.45 5.60 -11.79
C ASP A 38 -15.29 4.07 -11.68
N THR A 39 -15.23 3.57 -10.45
CA THR A 39 -15.24 2.13 -10.18
C THR A 39 -16.67 1.58 -10.29
N LEU A 40 -16.81 0.35 -10.79
CA LEU A 40 -18.09 -0.36 -10.78
C LEU A 40 -18.18 -1.20 -9.50
N PRO A 41 -19.18 -0.97 -8.64
CA PRO A 41 -19.28 -1.72 -7.38
C PRO A 41 -19.58 -3.20 -7.64
N PRO A 42 -19.23 -4.11 -6.70
CA PRO A 42 -19.56 -5.52 -6.84
C PRO A 42 -21.06 -5.74 -7.09
N GLY A 43 -21.39 -6.55 -8.09
CA GLY A 43 -22.76 -6.81 -8.53
C GLY A 43 -23.32 -5.84 -9.57
N ALA A 44 -22.65 -4.71 -9.88
CA ALA A 44 -23.05 -3.82 -10.98
C ALA A 44 -22.91 -4.49 -12.36
N VAL A 45 -21.95 -5.41 -12.49
CA VAL A 45 -21.77 -6.27 -13.66
C VAL A 45 -22.11 -7.69 -13.26
N ARG A 46 -22.97 -8.35 -14.04
CA ARG A 46 -23.39 -9.73 -13.80
C ARG A 46 -22.76 -10.67 -14.83
N PRO A 47 -22.15 -11.79 -14.39
CA PRO A 47 -21.54 -12.75 -15.29
C PRO A 47 -22.60 -13.51 -16.08
N THR A 48 -22.27 -13.89 -17.32
CA THR A 48 -23.10 -14.73 -18.19
C THR A 48 -22.25 -15.83 -18.85
N GLY A 49 -22.88 -16.91 -19.31
CA GLY A 49 -22.20 -18.01 -19.99
C GLY A 49 -21.13 -18.67 -19.12
N TRP A 50 -20.00 -19.04 -19.71
CA TRP A 50 -18.95 -19.81 -19.04
C TRP A 50 -18.47 -19.19 -17.71
N LEU A 51 -18.29 -17.86 -17.65
CA LEU A 51 -17.85 -17.20 -16.41
C LEU A 51 -18.90 -17.33 -15.29
N LYS A 52 -20.20 -17.25 -15.64
CA LYS A 52 -21.27 -17.48 -14.67
C LYS A 52 -21.20 -18.90 -14.13
N ASP A 53 -21.00 -19.87 -15.01
CA ASP A 53 -20.90 -21.27 -14.63
C ASP A 53 -19.70 -21.53 -13.71
N GLN A 54 -18.54 -20.91 -13.96
CA GLN A 54 -17.37 -21.02 -13.07
C GLN A 54 -17.60 -20.40 -11.70
N LEU A 55 -18.24 -19.23 -11.65
CA LEU A 55 -18.56 -18.58 -10.37
C LEU A 55 -19.61 -19.39 -9.60
N GLN A 56 -20.63 -19.93 -10.28
CA GLN A 56 -21.63 -20.79 -9.68
C GLN A 56 -20.99 -22.07 -9.11
N LEU A 57 -20.10 -22.73 -9.87
CA LEU A 57 -19.34 -23.88 -9.37
C LEU A 57 -18.50 -23.54 -8.13
N SER A 58 -17.95 -22.33 -8.08
CA SER A 58 -17.18 -21.87 -6.93
C SER A 58 -18.07 -21.61 -5.70
N ALA A 59 -19.28 -21.11 -5.92
CA ALA A 59 -20.30 -20.87 -4.89
C ALA A 59 -20.90 -22.18 -4.34
N ASP A 60 -21.16 -23.15 -5.22
CA ASP A 60 -21.75 -24.45 -4.87
C ASP A 60 -20.70 -25.48 -4.42
N GLY A 61 -19.43 -25.21 -4.71
CA GLY A 61 -18.30 -26.05 -4.37
C GLY A 61 -17.63 -25.67 -3.06
N LEU A 62 -16.42 -26.21 -2.86
CA LEU A 62 -15.62 -26.03 -1.64
C LEU A 62 -15.56 -24.57 -1.16
N ALA A 63 -15.30 -23.62 -2.06
CA ALA A 63 -15.02 -22.23 -1.72
C ALA A 63 -16.24 -21.50 -1.12
N GLY A 64 -17.44 -21.76 -1.63
CA GLY A 64 -18.68 -21.17 -1.11
C GLY A 64 -19.23 -21.87 0.15
N HIS A 65 -18.66 -23.00 0.56
CA HIS A 65 -19.06 -23.74 1.77
C HIS A 65 -18.02 -23.65 2.91
N LEU A 66 -16.92 -22.90 2.74
CA LEU A 66 -15.87 -22.80 3.77
C LEU A 66 -16.39 -22.29 5.12
N PHE A 67 -17.38 -21.40 5.14
CA PHE A 67 -17.99 -20.88 6.36
C PHE A 67 -18.77 -21.93 7.17
N GLU A 68 -19.11 -23.06 6.57
CA GLU A 68 -19.93 -24.10 7.19
C GLU A 68 -19.08 -25.14 7.93
N PHE A 69 -17.83 -25.38 7.49
CA PHE A 69 -17.02 -26.46 8.06
C PHE A 69 -15.52 -26.21 8.14
N TYR A 70 -14.96 -25.31 7.32
CA TYR A 70 -13.51 -25.16 7.26
C TYR A 70 -13.03 -24.43 8.51
N ARG A 71 -12.32 -25.14 9.40
CA ARG A 71 -12.00 -24.66 10.75
C ARG A 71 -11.34 -23.29 10.81
N TYR A 72 -10.52 -22.92 9.82
CA TYR A 72 -9.85 -21.62 9.75
C TYR A 72 -10.74 -20.47 9.26
N VAL A 73 -11.99 -20.77 8.91
CA VAL A 73 -13.03 -19.80 8.58
C VAL A 73 -14.16 -19.92 9.60
N ALA A 74 -14.83 -21.07 9.65
CA ALA A 74 -16.00 -21.34 10.48
C ALA A 74 -15.73 -21.27 12.00
N ARG A 75 -14.49 -21.59 12.42
CA ARG A 75 -14.04 -21.52 13.83
C ARG A 75 -12.85 -20.59 14.02
N SER A 76 -12.71 -19.62 13.11
CA SER A 76 -11.62 -18.65 13.17
C SER A 76 -11.68 -17.83 14.46
N THR A 77 -10.52 -17.42 14.98
CA THR A 77 -10.46 -16.46 16.09
C THR A 77 -11.05 -15.09 15.72
N TRP A 78 -11.16 -14.78 14.42
CA TRP A 78 -11.93 -13.63 13.91
C TRP A 78 -13.42 -13.67 14.24
N LEU A 79 -13.96 -14.86 14.55
CA LEU A 79 -15.35 -15.11 14.93
C LEU A 79 -15.48 -15.57 16.39
N GLY A 80 -14.47 -15.32 17.22
CA GLY A 80 -14.43 -15.79 18.61
C GLY A 80 -14.18 -17.29 18.75
N GLY A 81 -13.79 -17.96 17.66
CA GLY A 81 -13.37 -19.35 17.69
C GLY A 81 -11.94 -19.53 18.20
N ASP A 82 -11.43 -20.73 18.04
CA ASP A 82 -10.19 -21.23 18.63
C ASP A 82 -9.16 -21.71 17.58
N TRP A 83 -9.41 -21.48 16.29
CA TRP A 83 -8.55 -21.95 15.20
C TRP A 83 -7.95 -20.82 14.37
N GLU A 84 -6.67 -20.97 14.05
CA GLU A 84 -5.96 -20.15 13.07
C GLU A 84 -5.01 -21.00 12.22
N TYR A 85 -4.85 -20.63 10.95
CA TYR A 85 -3.93 -21.31 10.04
C TYR A 85 -2.47 -21.01 10.40
N SER A 86 -2.19 -19.75 10.74
CA SER A 86 -0.88 -19.22 11.07
C SER A 86 -1.01 -18.07 12.07
N GLU A 87 0.10 -17.66 12.68
CA GLU A 87 0.19 -16.47 13.54
C GLU A 87 -0.14 -15.15 12.82
N LEU A 88 -0.27 -15.18 11.49
CA LEU A 88 -0.64 -14.02 10.68
C LEU A 88 -2.16 -13.76 10.66
N ASN A 89 -2.98 -14.70 11.14
CA ASN A 89 -4.46 -14.65 11.17
C ASN A 89 -5.12 -14.42 9.80
N GLU A 90 -4.55 -14.92 8.71
CA GLU A 90 -4.89 -14.48 7.35
C GLU A 90 -6.04 -15.25 6.69
N ALA A 91 -6.31 -16.49 7.12
CA ALA A 91 -7.23 -17.39 6.40
C ALA A 91 -8.66 -16.86 6.30
N SER A 92 -9.23 -16.38 7.41
CA SER A 92 -10.61 -15.89 7.43
C SER A 92 -10.78 -14.55 6.69
N PRO A 93 -9.88 -13.57 6.84
CA PRO A 93 -9.89 -12.37 6.00
C PRO A 93 -9.70 -12.63 4.51
N TYR A 94 -8.88 -13.61 4.11
CA TYR A 94 -8.79 -14.04 2.71
C TYR A 94 -10.12 -14.57 2.19
N TRP A 95 -10.77 -15.44 2.96
CA TRP A 95 -12.11 -15.93 2.62
C TRP A 95 -13.12 -14.79 2.52
N PHE A 96 -13.12 -13.84 3.45
CA PHE A 96 -14.05 -12.71 3.43
C PHE A 96 -13.82 -11.81 2.20
N ASN A 97 -12.56 -11.49 1.87
CA ASN A 97 -12.20 -10.74 0.67
C ASN A 97 -12.69 -11.41 -0.63
N TYR A 98 -12.73 -12.75 -0.65
CA TYR A 98 -13.24 -13.54 -1.78
C TYR A 98 -14.77 -13.65 -1.81
N ILE A 99 -15.41 -13.90 -0.66
CA ILE A 99 -16.83 -14.26 -0.61
C ILE A 99 -17.73 -13.07 -0.95
N VAL A 100 -17.32 -11.85 -0.58
CA VAL A 100 -18.08 -10.62 -0.84
C VAL A 100 -18.31 -10.39 -2.33
N PRO A 101 -17.27 -10.26 -3.20
CA PRO A 101 -17.52 -10.05 -4.63
C PRO A 101 -18.27 -11.22 -5.28
N LEU A 102 -18.05 -12.47 -4.84
CA LEU A 102 -18.79 -13.63 -5.35
C LEU A 102 -20.29 -13.53 -5.05
N ALA A 103 -20.64 -13.24 -3.80
CA ALA A 103 -22.01 -13.18 -3.33
C ALA A 103 -22.84 -12.12 -4.06
N TRP A 104 -22.28 -10.95 -4.33
CA TRP A 104 -22.98 -9.89 -5.09
C TRP A 104 -22.96 -10.12 -6.60
N SER A 105 -21.90 -10.69 -7.15
CA SER A 105 -21.83 -10.99 -8.59
C SER A 105 -22.86 -12.04 -9.02
N LEU A 106 -23.12 -13.04 -8.17
CA LEU A 106 -24.14 -14.06 -8.41
C LEU A 106 -25.53 -13.72 -7.84
N ASP A 107 -25.63 -12.66 -7.03
CA ASP A 107 -26.82 -12.33 -6.26
C ASP A 107 -27.28 -13.47 -5.33
N ASP A 108 -26.31 -14.15 -4.69
CA ASP A 108 -26.54 -15.34 -3.87
C ASP A 108 -26.86 -14.96 -2.42
N ALA A 109 -28.09 -15.24 -1.99
CA ALA A 109 -28.57 -14.90 -0.64
C ALA A 109 -27.85 -15.67 0.48
N ARG A 110 -27.44 -16.92 0.25
CA ARG A 110 -26.72 -17.74 1.23
C ARG A 110 -25.35 -17.12 1.48
N LEU A 111 -24.60 -16.83 0.41
CA LEU A 111 -23.26 -16.24 0.54
C LEU A 111 -23.32 -14.83 1.14
N LYS A 112 -24.32 -14.01 0.76
CA LYS A 112 -24.55 -12.70 1.38
C LYS A 112 -24.79 -12.82 2.88
N SER A 113 -25.57 -13.80 3.33
CA SER A 113 -25.82 -14.01 4.76
C SER A 113 -24.58 -14.44 5.53
N GLN A 114 -23.72 -15.29 4.96
CA GLN A 114 -22.43 -15.68 5.56
C GLN A 114 -21.49 -14.47 5.66
N ALA A 115 -21.36 -13.69 4.58
CA ALA A 115 -20.55 -12.47 4.57
C ALA A 115 -21.05 -11.47 5.62
N LYS A 116 -22.37 -11.28 5.72
CA LYS A 116 -22.98 -10.40 6.72
C LYS A 116 -22.70 -10.87 8.15
N ALA A 117 -22.82 -12.17 8.43
CA ALA A 117 -22.55 -12.71 9.76
C ALA A 117 -21.09 -12.47 10.18
N TYR A 118 -20.15 -12.64 9.25
CA TYR A 118 -18.74 -12.32 9.48
C TYR A 118 -18.52 -10.82 9.71
N LEU A 119 -19.07 -9.98 8.83
CA LEU A 119 -19.00 -8.52 8.94
C LEU A 119 -19.50 -8.04 10.31
N ASP A 120 -20.70 -8.46 10.68
CA ASP A 120 -21.34 -8.04 11.93
C ASP A 120 -20.46 -8.41 13.12
N TYR A 121 -20.02 -9.67 13.19
CA TYR A 121 -19.17 -10.11 14.29
C TYR A 121 -17.88 -9.28 14.38
N VAL A 122 -17.15 -9.12 13.28
CA VAL A 122 -15.87 -8.41 13.28
C VAL A 122 -16.02 -6.96 13.68
N LEU A 123 -17.07 -6.27 13.20
CA LEU A 123 -17.30 -4.86 13.53
C LEU A 123 -17.84 -4.68 14.95
N ASP A 124 -18.69 -5.58 15.45
CA ASP A 124 -19.21 -5.55 16.81
C ASP A 124 -18.15 -5.86 17.88
N HIS A 125 -17.09 -6.57 17.49
CA HIS A 125 -15.97 -6.90 18.36
C HIS A 125 -14.71 -6.06 18.08
N GLN A 126 -14.83 -4.92 17.37
CA GLN A 126 -13.73 -3.98 17.25
C GLN A 126 -13.34 -3.46 18.65
N ALA A 127 -12.05 -3.52 18.98
CA ALA A 127 -11.57 -3.05 20.27
C ALA A 127 -11.78 -1.53 20.44
N GLU A 128 -11.83 -1.06 21.69
CA GLU A 128 -12.05 0.35 22.02
C GLU A 128 -11.04 1.31 21.38
N ASP A 129 -9.78 0.86 21.23
CA ASP A 129 -8.71 1.64 20.61
C ASP A 129 -8.73 1.61 19.07
N GLY A 130 -9.68 0.89 18.47
CA GLY A 130 -9.85 0.75 17.03
C GLY A 130 -9.22 -0.51 16.43
N TRP A 131 -8.61 -1.40 17.22
CA TRP A 131 -8.07 -2.66 16.72
C TRP A 131 -9.17 -3.56 16.15
N LEU A 132 -8.96 -4.08 14.94
CA LEU A 132 -9.88 -5.01 14.27
C LEU A 132 -9.35 -6.44 14.39
N GLY A 133 -10.23 -7.37 14.78
CA GLY A 133 -9.92 -8.80 14.81
C GLY A 133 -9.21 -9.31 16.07
N PRO A 134 -8.73 -10.57 16.03
CA PRO A 134 -8.22 -11.26 17.20
C PRO A 134 -6.94 -10.63 17.77
N GLU A 135 -6.80 -10.66 19.08
CA GLU A 135 -5.61 -10.18 19.79
C GLU A 135 -5.34 -11.05 21.01
N SER A 136 -4.17 -11.67 21.07
CA SER A 136 -3.69 -12.36 22.28
C SER A 136 -2.94 -11.39 23.19
N THR A 137 -2.03 -10.60 22.61
CA THR A 137 -1.32 -9.51 23.30
C THR A 137 -1.10 -8.31 22.37
N ARG A 138 -0.91 -7.12 22.94
CA ARG A 138 -0.61 -5.91 22.16
C ARG A 138 0.64 -6.01 21.30
N GLN A 139 1.61 -6.83 21.71
CA GLN A 139 2.87 -7.04 20.99
C GLN A 139 2.69 -7.94 19.77
N THR A 140 1.61 -8.74 19.73
CA THR A 140 1.28 -9.63 18.60
C THR A 140 0.41 -8.99 17.54
N ARG A 141 0.16 -7.67 17.63
CA ARG A 141 -0.62 -6.93 16.63
C ARG A 141 0.11 -6.91 15.28
N GLY A 142 -0.30 -7.82 14.38
CA GLY A 142 0.15 -7.86 12.99
C GLY A 142 -0.82 -7.14 12.04
N LEU A 143 -0.30 -6.34 11.12
CA LEU A 143 -1.13 -5.56 10.18
C LEU A 143 -1.63 -6.38 8.98
N TRP A 144 -0.92 -7.46 8.63
CA TRP A 144 -1.12 -8.24 7.41
C TRP A 144 -2.58 -8.67 7.17
N ALA A 145 -3.16 -9.45 8.09
CA ALA A 145 -4.53 -9.92 7.94
C ALA A 145 -5.58 -8.81 7.95
N ARG A 146 -5.28 -7.68 8.59
CA ARG A 146 -6.20 -6.53 8.62
C ARG A 146 -6.20 -5.84 7.27
N SER A 147 -5.07 -5.73 6.58
CA SER A 147 -5.04 -5.24 5.20
C SER A 147 -5.94 -6.08 4.28
N LEU A 148 -5.95 -7.40 4.44
CA LEU A 148 -6.85 -8.30 3.70
C LEU A 148 -8.32 -8.07 4.06
N LEU A 149 -8.62 -7.90 5.35
CA LEU A 149 -9.96 -7.54 5.82
C LEU A 149 -10.43 -6.22 5.21
N LEU A 150 -9.56 -5.19 5.17
CA LEU A 150 -9.91 -3.88 4.62
C LEU A 150 -10.32 -3.97 3.14
N PHE A 151 -9.74 -4.88 2.35
CA PHE A 151 -10.21 -5.13 0.98
C PHE A 151 -11.63 -5.70 0.95
N GLY A 152 -11.93 -6.70 1.78
CA GLY A 152 -13.29 -7.24 1.90
C GLY A 152 -14.30 -6.20 2.41
N LEU A 153 -13.92 -5.38 3.39
CA LEU A 153 -14.74 -4.29 3.93
C LEU A 153 -15.04 -3.23 2.88
N THR A 154 -14.02 -2.80 2.11
CA THR A 154 -14.20 -1.80 1.03
C THR A 154 -15.19 -2.33 -0.01
N GLN A 155 -15.01 -3.57 -0.46
CA GLN A 155 -15.93 -4.20 -1.41
C GLN A 155 -17.34 -4.33 -0.85
N TYR A 156 -17.50 -4.71 0.44
CA TYR A 156 -18.82 -4.82 1.07
C TYR A 156 -19.50 -3.44 1.12
N ALA A 157 -18.77 -2.41 1.54
CA ALA A 157 -19.28 -1.05 1.64
C ALA A 157 -19.73 -0.46 0.29
N GLU A 158 -19.07 -0.85 -0.80
CA GLU A 158 -19.47 -0.51 -2.17
C GLU A 158 -20.68 -1.32 -2.65
N ALA A 159 -20.75 -2.60 -2.29
CA ALA A 159 -21.79 -3.53 -2.72
C ALA A 159 -23.13 -3.36 -1.96
N ASP A 160 -23.07 -2.93 -0.70
CA ASP A 160 -24.22 -2.64 0.16
C ASP A 160 -24.03 -1.30 0.88
N PRO A 161 -24.56 -0.21 0.27
CA PRO A 161 -24.47 1.12 0.85
C PRO A 161 -25.06 1.25 2.26
N SER A 162 -25.94 0.34 2.69
CA SER A 162 -26.54 0.39 4.04
C SER A 162 -25.53 0.09 5.15
N ALA A 163 -24.44 -0.65 4.84
CA ALA A 163 -23.37 -0.95 5.76
C ALA A 163 -22.19 0.04 5.67
N ARG A 164 -22.17 0.91 4.65
CA ARG A 164 -21.01 1.73 4.28
C ARG A 164 -20.48 2.58 5.42
N ASP A 165 -21.34 3.36 6.07
CA ASP A 165 -20.90 4.32 7.07
C ASP A 165 -20.33 3.59 8.32
N ARG A 166 -20.97 2.50 8.75
CA ARG A 166 -20.47 1.63 9.84
C ARG A 166 -19.09 1.05 9.51
N ILE A 167 -18.92 0.56 8.27
CA ILE A 167 -17.63 0.02 7.80
C ILE A 167 -16.56 1.11 7.80
N VAL A 168 -16.83 2.26 7.16
CA VAL A 168 -15.89 3.37 7.03
C VAL A 168 -15.46 3.90 8.39
N ASP A 169 -16.40 4.06 9.34
CA ASP A 169 -16.09 4.49 10.70
C ASP A 169 -15.16 3.50 11.41
N SER A 170 -15.41 2.20 11.29
CA SER A 170 -14.52 1.17 11.85
C SER A 170 -13.14 1.17 11.19
N MET A 171 -13.05 1.30 9.86
CA MET A 171 -11.78 1.41 9.14
C MET A 171 -11.00 2.65 9.59
N HIS A 172 -11.66 3.79 9.78
CA HIS A 172 -11.02 5.02 10.24
C HIS A 172 -10.45 4.90 11.66
N LYS A 173 -11.16 4.23 12.59
CA LYS A 173 -10.61 3.95 13.93
C LYS A 173 -9.31 3.14 13.85
N PHE A 174 -9.32 2.08 13.02
CA PHE A 174 -8.14 1.23 12.81
C PHE A 174 -6.96 1.98 12.15
N LEU A 175 -7.22 2.77 11.11
CA LEU A 175 -6.18 3.53 10.39
C LEU A 175 -5.56 4.63 11.27
N LYS A 176 -6.35 5.26 12.15
CA LYS A 176 -5.83 6.20 13.15
C LYS A 176 -4.90 5.51 14.15
N LEU A 177 -5.29 4.33 14.64
CA LEU A 177 -4.49 3.53 15.58
C LEU A 177 -3.15 3.11 14.97
N THR A 178 -3.17 2.64 13.74
CA THR A 178 -1.98 2.10 13.04
C THR A 178 -1.06 3.17 12.47
N LYS A 179 -1.48 4.45 12.52
CA LYS A 179 -0.73 5.59 11.96
C LYS A 179 -0.33 5.32 10.52
N SER A 180 -1.26 4.82 9.71
CA SER A 180 -1.05 4.66 8.28
C SER A 180 -0.81 6.03 7.65
N HIS A 181 0.36 6.20 7.06
CA HIS A 181 0.79 7.42 6.39
C HIS A 181 1.25 7.06 4.99
N ASP A 182 0.84 7.87 4.00
CA ASP A 182 1.39 7.78 2.66
C ASP A 182 2.77 8.44 2.66
N TYR A 183 3.77 7.71 2.22
CA TYR A 183 5.13 8.20 2.06
C TYR A 183 5.46 8.20 0.57
N VAL A 184 5.99 9.32 0.09
CA VAL A 184 6.67 9.39 -1.20
C VAL A 184 8.15 9.20 -0.94
N LEU A 185 8.76 8.23 -1.62
CA LEU A 185 10.20 7.97 -1.54
C LEU A 185 10.84 8.45 -2.83
N GLU A 186 11.68 9.47 -2.72
CA GLU A 186 12.45 10.00 -3.85
C GLU A 186 13.92 9.55 -3.74
N PRO A 187 14.56 9.22 -4.86
CA PRO A 187 15.98 8.89 -4.85
C PRO A 187 16.80 10.13 -4.47
N THR A 188 17.70 9.99 -3.49
CA THR A 188 18.60 11.07 -3.06
C THR A 188 19.85 11.19 -3.94
N GLU A 189 20.10 10.18 -4.77
CA GLU A 189 21.26 10.07 -5.65
C GLU A 189 20.80 9.64 -7.05
N LEU A 190 21.68 9.81 -8.04
CA LEU A 190 21.40 9.37 -9.40
C LEU A 190 21.20 7.85 -9.43
N TRP A 191 20.14 7.39 -10.09
CA TRP A 191 19.80 5.97 -10.23
C TRP A 191 19.90 5.49 -11.68
N GLN A 192 20.05 6.41 -12.62
CA GLN A 192 19.91 6.23 -14.06
C GLN A 192 21.19 5.63 -14.66
N TYR A 193 21.31 4.31 -14.56
CA TYR A 193 22.49 3.57 -14.99
C TYR A 193 22.18 2.54 -16.07
N ALA A 194 23.10 2.39 -17.03
CA ALA A 194 23.29 1.16 -17.79
C ALA A 194 24.50 0.42 -17.22
N ILE A 195 24.48 -0.92 -17.26
CA ILE A 195 25.55 -1.75 -16.69
C ILE A 195 26.22 -2.62 -17.75
N ASP A 196 27.45 -3.04 -17.47
CA ASP A 196 28.09 -4.16 -18.15
C ASP A 196 27.86 -5.44 -17.32
N PRO A 197 26.96 -6.36 -17.74
CA PRO A 197 26.66 -7.56 -16.97
C PRO A 197 27.86 -8.52 -16.83
N ASP A 198 28.84 -8.46 -17.75
CA ASP A 198 30.03 -9.32 -17.69
C ASP A 198 31.02 -8.84 -16.62
N SER A 199 30.85 -7.62 -16.11
CA SER A 199 31.69 -7.03 -15.06
C SER A 199 31.20 -7.31 -13.63
N ILE A 200 30.07 -8.02 -13.47
CA ILE A 200 29.46 -8.27 -12.16
C ILE A 200 30.40 -9.12 -11.29
N VAL A 201 30.71 -8.61 -10.09
CA VAL A 201 31.47 -9.33 -9.08
C VAL A 201 30.67 -9.39 -7.79
N VAL A 202 30.42 -10.61 -7.29
CA VAL A 202 29.84 -10.83 -5.96
C VAL A 202 30.92 -10.56 -4.91
N LYS A 203 30.61 -9.71 -3.94
CA LYS A 203 31.46 -9.38 -2.81
C LYS A 203 30.82 -9.84 -1.51
N THR A 204 31.65 -10.34 -0.61
CA THR A 204 31.24 -10.74 0.73
C THR A 204 32.14 -10.08 1.77
N SER A 205 31.56 -9.42 2.77
CA SER A 205 32.26 -8.84 3.93
C SER A 205 32.43 -9.83 5.09
N THR A 206 32.44 -11.13 4.79
CA THR A 206 32.40 -12.24 5.75
C THR A 206 33.61 -12.31 6.69
N SER A 207 34.75 -11.76 6.29
CA SER A 207 35.95 -11.65 7.16
C SER A 207 35.75 -10.72 8.38
N ALA A 208 34.69 -9.90 8.41
CA ALA A 208 34.42 -8.94 9.48
C ALA A 208 33.23 -9.30 10.39
N VAL A 209 32.48 -10.37 10.10
CA VAL A 209 31.17 -10.61 10.73
C VAL A 209 31.11 -12.00 11.38
N LYS A 210 31.35 -12.07 12.70
CA LYS A 210 31.26 -13.32 13.48
C LYS A 210 29.81 -13.78 13.68
N ASN A 211 28.86 -12.84 13.72
CA ASN A 211 27.42 -13.09 13.86
C ASN A 211 26.66 -12.15 12.91
N LEU A 212 25.63 -12.65 12.21
CA LEU A 212 24.82 -11.82 11.32
C LEU A 212 24.07 -10.73 12.10
N PRO A 213 24.02 -9.48 11.60
CA PRO A 213 23.15 -8.44 12.14
C PRO A 213 21.68 -8.89 12.18
N ASN A 214 20.95 -8.43 13.20
CA ASN A 214 19.51 -8.63 13.31
C ASN A 214 18.82 -7.27 13.52
N PRO A 215 18.01 -6.76 12.56
CA PRO A 215 17.60 -7.42 11.33
C PRO A 215 18.63 -7.30 10.20
N ILE A 216 18.90 -8.43 9.53
CA ILE A 216 19.91 -8.53 8.46
C ILE A 216 19.59 -7.69 7.21
N PHE A 217 18.32 -7.29 7.07
CA PHE A 217 17.82 -6.49 5.95
C PHE A 217 17.82 -4.98 6.22
N THR A 218 18.43 -4.53 7.31
CA THR A 218 18.66 -3.09 7.53
C THR A 218 19.64 -2.56 6.49
N LYS A 219 19.54 -1.28 6.11
CA LYS A 219 20.51 -0.62 5.23
C LYS A 219 21.94 -0.91 5.71
N ASP A 220 22.80 -1.31 4.79
CA ASP A 220 24.22 -1.64 5.03
C ASP A 220 24.50 -2.86 5.93
N ALA A 221 23.48 -3.58 6.42
CA ALA A 221 23.64 -4.77 7.24
C ALA A 221 23.96 -6.07 6.45
N PRO A 222 23.44 -6.30 5.22
CA PRO A 222 23.76 -7.52 4.49
C PRO A 222 25.26 -7.64 4.21
N PRO A 223 25.89 -8.80 4.50
CA PRO A 223 27.31 -9.00 4.27
C PRO A 223 27.63 -9.30 2.80
N VAL A 224 26.63 -9.29 1.91
CA VAL A 224 26.76 -9.61 0.48
C VAL A 224 26.28 -8.42 -0.33
N PHE A 225 27.05 -8.05 -1.34
CA PHE A 225 26.70 -7.03 -2.33
C PHE A 225 27.36 -7.36 -3.67
N LEU A 226 26.92 -6.71 -4.73
CA LEU A 226 27.55 -6.79 -6.05
C LEU A 226 28.31 -5.50 -6.31
N THR A 227 29.43 -5.60 -7.02
CA THR A 227 30.03 -4.47 -7.74
C THR A 227 29.87 -4.71 -9.23
N VAL A 228 29.51 -3.68 -9.98
CA VAL A 228 29.35 -3.76 -11.44
C VAL A 228 29.84 -2.46 -12.07
N ASP A 229 30.44 -2.56 -13.25
CA ASP A 229 30.75 -1.40 -14.07
C ASP A 229 29.47 -0.83 -14.69
N ALA A 230 29.31 0.48 -14.61
CA ALA A 230 28.11 1.18 -15.02
C ALA A 230 28.42 2.54 -15.66
N TRP A 231 27.44 3.04 -16.41
CA TRP A 231 27.46 4.33 -17.06
C TRP A 231 26.19 5.08 -16.75
N LYS A 232 26.32 6.36 -16.45
CA LYS A 232 25.20 7.27 -16.33
C LYS A 232 24.55 7.46 -17.70
N ILE A 233 23.23 7.29 -17.78
CA ILE A 233 22.47 7.42 -19.03
C ILE A 233 21.31 8.39 -18.87
N ALA A 234 20.81 8.90 -20.00
CA ALA A 234 19.51 9.54 -20.02
C ALA A 234 18.44 8.45 -19.88
N TRP A 235 17.74 8.44 -18.76
CA TRP A 235 16.63 7.53 -18.49
C TRP A 235 15.48 8.32 -17.86
N PRO A 236 14.42 8.65 -18.64
CA PRO A 236 13.34 9.51 -18.17
C PRO A 236 12.46 8.81 -17.13
N THR A 237 11.67 9.61 -16.44
CA THR A 237 10.53 9.14 -15.65
C THR A 237 9.25 9.20 -16.47
N ASP A 238 8.31 8.30 -16.17
CA ASP A 238 6.94 8.30 -16.68
C ASP A 238 6.00 8.05 -15.50
N GLN A 239 4.98 8.89 -15.30
CA GLN A 239 4.03 8.80 -14.18
C GLN A 239 4.71 8.63 -12.80
N ASP A 240 5.71 9.46 -12.49
CA ASP A 240 6.49 9.45 -11.24
C ASP A 240 7.24 8.13 -10.94
N THR A 241 7.41 7.26 -11.94
CA THR A 241 8.28 6.07 -11.88
C THR A 241 9.34 6.11 -12.98
N ALA A 242 10.37 5.27 -12.91
CA ALA A 242 11.30 5.07 -14.02
C ALA A 242 10.53 4.61 -15.27
N ALA A 243 10.80 5.23 -16.43
CA ALA A 243 10.25 4.77 -17.69
C ALA A 243 10.82 3.38 -18.07
N TRP A 244 10.33 2.78 -19.15
CA TRP A 244 10.89 1.53 -19.68
C TRP A 244 12.42 1.62 -19.83
N PRO A 245 13.18 0.60 -19.39
CA PRO A 245 14.63 0.60 -19.52
C PRO A 245 15.04 0.81 -20.98
N PRO A 246 15.93 1.78 -21.28
CA PRO A 246 16.51 1.93 -22.60
C PRO A 246 17.16 0.63 -23.10
N ILE A 247 17.04 0.35 -24.40
CA ILE A 247 17.68 -0.81 -25.03
C ILE A 247 19.06 -0.39 -25.53
N ASP A 248 20.09 -1.11 -25.06
CA ASP A 248 21.49 -0.96 -25.49
C ASP A 248 21.99 0.50 -25.63
N PRO A 249 21.81 1.38 -24.61
CA PRO A 249 22.23 2.76 -24.70
C PRO A 249 23.73 2.87 -25.05
N VAL A 250 24.03 3.67 -26.07
CA VAL A 250 25.40 4.00 -26.44
C VAL A 250 26.00 4.89 -25.37
N VAL A 251 27.16 4.50 -24.85
CA VAL A 251 27.85 5.19 -23.76
C VAL A 251 29.31 5.44 -24.11
N ASP A 252 29.86 6.50 -23.53
CA ASP A 252 31.28 6.84 -23.61
C ASP A 252 32.08 5.87 -22.74
N LYS A 253 32.92 5.03 -23.38
CA LYS A 253 33.68 3.99 -22.67
C LYS A 253 34.58 4.54 -21.55
N ASP A 254 35.02 5.80 -21.66
CA ASP A 254 35.94 6.43 -20.71
C ASP A 254 35.22 7.00 -19.48
N LYS A 255 33.87 7.06 -19.49
CA LYS A 255 33.04 7.54 -18.37
C LYS A 255 32.49 6.44 -17.47
N LYS A 256 33.10 5.26 -17.53
CA LYS A 256 32.74 4.10 -16.72
C LYS A 256 32.98 4.38 -15.23
N GLU A 257 32.03 3.97 -14.39
CA GLU A 257 32.19 3.96 -12.93
C GLU A 257 31.75 2.63 -12.34
N SER A 258 32.37 2.22 -11.22
CA SER A 258 31.96 1.00 -10.51
C SER A 258 30.91 1.36 -9.46
N ILE A 259 29.75 0.72 -9.52
CA ILE A 259 28.65 0.93 -8.56
C ILE A 259 28.46 -0.29 -7.67
N LYS A 260 27.96 -0.05 -6.45
CA LYS A 260 27.61 -1.09 -5.47
C LYS A 260 26.10 -1.36 -5.52
N LEU A 261 25.71 -2.61 -5.77
CA LEU A 261 24.31 -3.06 -5.68
C LEU A 261 24.12 -3.89 -4.41
N VAL A 262 23.09 -3.57 -3.62
CA VAL A 262 22.75 -4.28 -2.39
C VAL A 262 21.56 -5.21 -2.61
N PRO A 263 21.36 -6.25 -1.77
CA PRO A 263 20.21 -7.14 -1.89
C PRO A 263 18.89 -6.37 -1.87
N PHE A 264 17.95 -6.78 -2.72
CA PHE A 264 16.67 -6.12 -2.92
C PHE A 264 16.00 -5.74 -1.60
N GLY A 265 15.79 -6.70 -0.69
CA GLY A 265 15.11 -6.45 0.59
C GLY A 265 15.80 -5.48 1.57
N SER A 266 17.01 -4.99 1.27
CA SER A 266 17.76 -4.05 2.11
C SER A 266 17.75 -2.60 1.61
N ALA A 267 17.21 -2.36 0.42
CA ALA A 267 17.03 -1.01 -0.11
C ALA A 267 15.62 -0.47 0.17
N LYS A 268 15.44 0.85 0.06
CA LYS A 268 14.12 1.50 0.16
C LYS A 268 13.49 1.71 -1.22
N LEU A 269 14.33 2.02 -2.21
CA LEU A 269 13.99 2.06 -3.63
C LEU A 269 14.70 0.91 -4.33
N HIS A 270 14.01 0.28 -5.27
CA HIS A 270 14.50 -0.92 -5.93
C HIS A 270 14.56 -0.74 -7.44
N ILE A 271 15.58 -1.33 -8.07
CA ILE A 271 15.67 -1.50 -9.52
C ILE A 271 15.66 -3.00 -9.78
N ALA A 272 14.68 -3.46 -10.56
CA ALA A 272 14.56 -4.87 -10.94
C ALA A 272 15.32 -5.21 -12.23
N GLN A 273 15.60 -4.20 -13.07
CA GLN A 273 16.22 -4.36 -14.36
C GLN A 273 17.08 -3.14 -14.70
N PHE A 274 18.30 -3.39 -15.19
CA PHE A 274 19.16 -2.36 -15.78
C PHE A 274 19.29 -2.57 -17.29
N PRO A 275 19.37 -1.50 -18.09
CA PRO A 275 19.89 -1.52 -19.45
C PRO A 275 21.29 -2.11 -19.51
N VAL A 276 21.60 -2.81 -20.60
CA VAL A 276 22.97 -3.22 -20.93
C VAL A 276 23.66 -2.09 -21.67
N ALA A 277 24.81 -1.64 -21.20
CA ALA A 277 25.55 -0.57 -21.85
C ALA A 277 26.16 -1.04 -23.18
N LYS A 278 26.23 -0.13 -24.17
CA LYS A 278 26.98 -0.34 -25.42
C LYS A 278 28.11 0.68 -25.55
N PRO A 279 29.30 0.40 -24.96
CA PRO A 279 30.42 1.33 -24.99
C PRO A 279 30.96 1.57 -26.40
N GLN A 280 31.33 2.82 -26.71
CA GLN A 280 32.00 3.25 -27.94
C GLN A 280 33.28 4.05 -27.62
#